data_AF-A0A9D1V6M0-F1
#
_entry.id   AF-A0A9D1V6M0-F1
#
_cell.length_a   1.000
_cell.length_b   1.000
_cell.length_c   1.000
_cell.angle_alpha   90.00
_cell.angle_beta   90.00
_cell.angle_gamma   90.00
#
_symmetry.space_group_name_H-M   'P 1'
#
loop_
_entity.id
_entity.type
_entity.pdbx_description
1 polymer ?
#
loop_
_entity_poly.entity_id
_entity_poly.type
_entity_poly.pdbx_seq_one_letter_code
_entity_poly.pdbx_strand_id
1 'polypeptide(L)'
;MSKIIEIKKKPAAPWYIAGAVWVVGALALPIYELWALGLVAAASVAALAAAFKLCPPVIEKKEVPWFTGREDADEMLSHIDADRKRLRALDERIPDDALSAAIRRMEAACDGILTQLEKDPDKAPQVRRFTNHYLPDAVKILTLYADMEETGVSGENAEEVRRQVEANAAVIATAFENQLDSLYSAAALDLDADLEVLKGMLKGQGLVE
;
A
#
# COMPACT_ATOMS: atom_id res chain seq x y z
N MET A 1 -13.20 3.59 -7.26
CA MET A 1 -13.87 2.48 -7.98
C MET A 1 -12.88 1.32 -8.00
N SER A 2 -13.16 0.23 -7.29
CA SER A 2 -12.27 -0.95 -7.29
C SER A 2 -12.29 -1.60 -8.69
N LYS A 3 -11.11 -1.93 -9.22
CA LYS A 3 -10.95 -2.64 -10.50
C LYS A 3 -10.65 -4.12 -10.20
N ILE A 4 -11.38 -5.02 -10.83
CA ILE A 4 -11.26 -6.46 -10.60
C ILE A 4 -10.14 -6.99 -11.51
N ILE A 5 -9.07 -7.54 -10.93
CA ILE A 5 -8.07 -8.31 -11.69
C ILE A 5 -8.34 -9.80 -11.46
N GLU A 6 -8.43 -10.54 -12.55
CA GLU A 6 -8.48 -12.00 -12.52
C GLU A 6 -7.04 -12.56 -12.51
N ILE A 7 -6.55 -12.98 -11.34
CA ILE A 7 -5.24 -13.64 -11.24
C ILE A 7 -5.44 -15.14 -11.40
N LYS A 8 -5.01 -15.69 -12.55
CA LYS A 8 -5.11 -17.12 -12.86
C LYS A 8 -3.98 -17.90 -12.18
N LYS A 9 -4.22 -18.43 -10.97
CA LYS A 9 -3.27 -19.35 -10.32
C LYS A 9 -3.39 -20.75 -10.93
N LYS A 10 -2.26 -21.36 -11.29
CA LYS A 10 -2.22 -22.77 -11.70
C LYS A 10 -2.47 -23.64 -10.46
N PRO A 11 -3.40 -24.62 -10.51
CA PRO A 11 -3.68 -25.45 -9.35
C PRO A 11 -2.46 -26.29 -8.96
N ALA A 12 -2.10 -26.29 -7.68
CA ALA A 12 -1.06 -27.16 -7.13
C ALA A 12 -1.56 -28.61 -6.87
N ALA A 13 -2.88 -28.81 -6.88
CA ALA A 13 -3.56 -30.09 -6.69
C ALA A 13 -3.05 -31.27 -7.55
N PRO A 14 -2.68 -31.09 -8.84
CA PRO A 14 -2.18 -32.19 -9.67
C PRO A 14 -0.89 -32.81 -9.12
N TRP A 15 -0.01 -32.01 -8.52
CA TRP A 15 1.27 -32.48 -7.96
C TRP A 15 1.06 -33.34 -6.70
N TYR A 16 0.09 -32.98 -5.86
CA TYR A 16 -0.26 -33.78 -4.69
C TYR A 16 -0.87 -35.13 -5.06
N ILE A 17 -1.68 -35.19 -6.12
CA ILE A 17 -2.24 -36.46 -6.64
C ILE A 17 -1.12 -37.37 -7.16
N ALA A 18 -0.14 -36.81 -7.89
CA ALA A 18 1.01 -37.58 -8.37
C ALA A 18 1.81 -38.20 -7.21
N GLY A 19 2.06 -37.43 -6.15
CA GLY A 19 2.73 -37.92 -4.94
C GLY A 19 1.96 -39.04 -4.24
N ALA A 20 0.64 -38.89 -4.10
CA ALA A 20 -0.21 -39.90 -3.46
C ALA A 20 -0.22 -41.23 -4.23
N VAL A 21 -0.22 -41.19 -5.58
CA VAL A 21 -0.14 -42.40 -6.42
C VAL A 21 1.17 -43.17 -6.19
N TRP A 22 2.30 -42.47 -6.00
CA TRP A 22 3.57 -43.10 -5.68
C TRP A 22 3.59 -43.74 -4.29
N VAL A 23 3.01 -43.07 -3.28
CA VAL A 23 2.93 -43.62 -1.91
C VAL A 23 2.04 -44.86 -1.86
N VAL A 24 0.88 -44.83 -2.53
CA VAL A 24 -0.02 -45.99 -2.59
C VAL A 24 0.58 -47.13 -3.41
N GLY A 25 1.23 -46.82 -4.54
CA GLY A 25 1.97 -47.80 -5.35
C GLY A 25 3.11 -48.46 -4.57
N ALA A 26 3.81 -47.71 -3.72
CA ALA A 26 4.88 -48.23 -2.86
C ALA A 26 4.40 -49.17 -1.76
N LEU A 27 3.19 -48.96 -1.26
CA LEU A 27 2.60 -49.79 -0.23
C LEU A 27 2.00 -51.09 -0.79
N ALA A 28 1.45 -51.05 -2.00
CA ALA A 28 0.66 -52.15 -2.57
C ALA A 28 1.43 -53.06 -3.54
N LEU A 29 2.56 -52.61 -4.11
CA LEU A 29 3.30 -53.33 -5.14
C LEU A 29 4.78 -53.54 -4.74
N PRO A 30 5.42 -54.65 -5.15
CA PRO A 30 6.85 -54.87 -4.95
C PRO A 30 7.67 -53.89 -5.82
N ILE A 31 7.91 -52.69 -5.30
CA ILE A 31 8.62 -51.59 -6.00
C ILE A 31 10.05 -51.95 -6.44
N TYR A 32 10.63 -53.01 -5.88
CA TYR A 32 11.95 -53.50 -6.26
C TYR A 32 11.97 -54.20 -7.64
N GLU A 33 10.81 -54.50 -8.24
CA GLU A 33 10.72 -55.10 -9.57
C GLU A 33 10.46 -54.04 -10.65
N LEU A 34 11.27 -54.07 -11.73
CA LEU A 34 11.27 -53.05 -12.79
C LEU A 34 9.91 -52.91 -13.51
N TRP A 35 9.11 -53.98 -13.58
CA TRP A 35 7.78 -53.93 -14.21
C TRP A 35 6.74 -53.20 -13.35
N ALA A 36 6.80 -53.36 -12.03
CA ALA A 36 5.89 -52.70 -11.09
C ALA A 36 6.14 -51.19 -11.07
N LEU A 37 7.42 -50.80 -11.14
CA LEU A 37 7.85 -49.40 -11.25
C LEU A 37 7.30 -48.75 -12.54
N GLY A 38 7.36 -49.47 -13.66
CA GLY A 38 6.77 -49.01 -14.93
C GLY A 38 5.26 -48.78 -14.86
N LEU A 39 4.51 -49.68 -14.19
CA LEU A 39 3.06 -49.52 -14.02
C LEU A 39 2.69 -48.33 -13.12
N VAL A 40 3.41 -48.12 -12.02
CA VAL A 40 3.17 -46.96 -11.13
C VAL A 40 3.47 -45.64 -11.84
N ALA A 41 4.54 -45.59 -12.64
CA ALA A 41 4.86 -44.43 -13.46
C ALA A 41 3.75 -44.12 -14.48
N ALA A 42 3.25 -45.15 -15.19
CA ALA A 42 2.15 -44.99 -16.14
C ALA A 42 0.84 -44.55 -15.45
N ALA A 43 0.52 -45.11 -14.28
CA ALA A 43 -0.63 -44.72 -13.48
C ALA A 43 -0.54 -43.28 -12.98
N SER A 44 0.66 -42.82 -12.59
CA SER A 44 0.91 -41.43 -12.15
C SER A 44 0.69 -40.43 -13.28
N VAL A 45 1.17 -40.72 -14.49
CA VAL A 45 0.94 -39.87 -15.68
C VAL A 45 -0.55 -39.81 -16.05
N ALA A 46 -1.25 -40.94 -15.99
CA ALA A 46 -2.69 -40.99 -16.24
C ALA A 46 -3.48 -40.18 -15.19
N ALA A 47 -3.12 -40.30 -13.91
CA ALA A 47 -3.72 -39.54 -12.82
C ALA A 47 -3.46 -38.02 -12.94
N LEU A 48 -2.24 -37.62 -13.35
CA LEU A 48 -1.91 -36.22 -13.64
C LEU A 48 -2.73 -35.66 -14.79
N ALA A 49 -2.85 -36.38 -15.90
CA ALA A 49 -3.63 -35.96 -17.06
C ALA A 49 -5.13 -35.81 -16.73
N ALA A 50 -5.67 -36.73 -15.93
CA ALA A 50 -7.03 -36.64 -15.42
C ALA A 50 -7.19 -35.43 -14.46
N ALA A 51 -6.25 -35.21 -13.54
CA ALA A 51 -6.29 -34.08 -12.61
C ALA A 51 -6.23 -32.72 -13.32
N PHE A 52 -5.39 -32.56 -14.35
CA PHE A 52 -5.36 -31.33 -15.16
C PHE A 52 -6.64 -31.12 -15.98
N LYS A 53 -7.37 -32.18 -16.32
CA LYS A 53 -8.62 -32.11 -17.08
C LYS A 53 -9.86 -31.92 -16.20
N LEU A 54 -9.83 -32.41 -14.95
CA LEU A 54 -10.94 -32.36 -14.00
C LEU A 54 -10.90 -31.15 -13.05
N CYS A 55 -9.71 -30.60 -12.77
CA CYS A 55 -9.57 -29.42 -11.90
C CYS A 55 -9.56 -28.13 -12.73
N PRO A 56 -10.64 -27.32 -12.72
CA PRO A 56 -10.61 -26.00 -13.32
C PRO A 56 -9.57 -25.11 -12.60
N PRO A 57 -8.91 -24.18 -13.31
CA PRO A 57 -8.02 -23.23 -12.67
C PRO A 57 -8.81 -22.38 -11.67
N VAL A 58 -8.31 -22.25 -10.45
CA VAL A 58 -8.89 -21.35 -9.44
C VAL A 58 -8.61 -19.92 -9.88
N ILE A 59 -9.67 -19.22 -10.30
CA ILE A 59 -9.63 -17.80 -10.65
C ILE A 59 -9.84 -17.03 -9.34
N GLU A 60 -8.75 -16.58 -8.72
CA GLU A 60 -8.83 -15.63 -7.61
C GLU A 60 -9.08 -14.24 -8.20
N LYS A 61 -10.30 -13.74 -8.00
CA LYS A 61 -10.65 -12.35 -8.29
C LYS A 61 -10.09 -11.50 -7.15
N LYS A 62 -8.97 -10.82 -7.38
CA LYS A 62 -8.44 -9.85 -6.42
C LYS A 62 -8.97 -8.49 -6.82
N GLU A 63 -9.85 -7.93 -6.00
CA GLU A 63 -10.23 -6.52 -6.12
C GLU A 63 -9.01 -5.70 -5.73
N VAL A 64 -8.40 -5.03 -6.71
CA VAL A 64 -7.38 -4.03 -6.43
C VAL A 64 -8.02 -2.65 -6.53
N PRO A 65 -7.67 -1.73 -5.62
CA PRO A 65 -8.23 -0.38 -5.66
C PRO A 65 -7.79 0.38 -6.92
N TRP A 66 -6.63 0.06 -7.51
CA TRP A 66 -6.04 0.74 -8.66
C TRP A 66 -5.50 -0.26 -9.70
N PHE A 67 -5.67 0.04 -10.99
CA PHE A 67 -5.06 -0.71 -12.10
C PHE A 67 -4.72 0.24 -13.23
N THR A 68 -3.47 0.70 -13.23
CA THR A 68 -2.86 1.61 -14.21
C THR A 68 -2.01 0.86 -15.24
N GLY A 69 -1.83 -0.45 -15.07
CA GLY A 69 -0.97 -1.29 -15.92
C GLY A 69 0.50 -1.31 -15.49
N ARG A 70 0.82 -0.63 -14.38
CA ARG A 70 2.14 -0.58 -13.74
C ARG A 70 2.02 -0.92 -12.27
N GLU A 71 2.68 -2.00 -11.87
CA GLU A 71 2.63 -2.51 -10.48
C GLU A 71 3.17 -1.49 -9.47
N ASP A 72 4.23 -0.77 -9.81
CA ASP A 72 4.86 0.26 -8.98
C ASP A 72 3.94 1.48 -8.76
N ALA A 73 3.26 1.93 -9.82
CA ALA A 73 2.29 3.01 -9.73
C ALA A 73 1.04 2.58 -8.95
N ASP A 74 0.56 1.36 -9.14
CA ASP A 74 -0.61 0.81 -8.45
C ASP A 74 -0.35 0.62 -6.94
N GLU A 75 0.83 0.13 -6.56
CA GLU A 75 1.26 0.05 -5.15
C GLU A 75 1.32 1.46 -4.53
N MET A 76 1.93 2.42 -5.24
CA MET A 76 2.04 3.79 -4.74
C MET A 76 0.67 4.46 -4.58
N LEU A 77 -0.25 4.30 -5.54
CA LEU A 77 -1.62 4.78 -5.44
C LEU A 77 -2.35 4.17 -4.23
N SER A 78 -2.10 2.89 -3.93
CA SER A 78 -2.69 2.24 -2.76
C SER A 78 -2.17 2.82 -1.45
N HIS A 79 -0.88 3.17 -1.38
CA HIS A 79 -0.28 3.80 -0.20
C HIS A 79 -0.81 5.21 0.02
N ILE A 80 -0.86 6.03 -1.02
CA ILE A 80 -1.41 7.40 -0.94
C ILE A 80 -2.88 7.36 -0.49
N ASP A 81 -3.71 6.44 -1.03
CA ASP A 81 -5.11 6.31 -0.63
C ASP A 81 -5.27 5.89 0.84
N ALA A 82 -4.40 5.00 1.33
CA ALA A 82 -4.39 4.59 2.72
C ALA A 82 -4.06 5.75 3.67
N ASP A 83 -3.01 6.52 3.38
CA ASP A 83 -2.64 7.67 4.21
C ASP A 83 -3.65 8.82 4.12
N ARG A 84 -4.24 9.07 2.95
CA ARG A 84 -5.37 10.00 2.80
C ARG A 84 -6.54 9.63 3.71
N LYS A 85 -6.89 8.35 3.79
CA LYS A 85 -7.96 7.87 4.71
C LYS A 85 -7.59 8.07 6.17
N ARG A 86 -6.30 7.94 6.53
CA ARG A 86 -5.83 8.25 7.89
C ARG A 86 -5.95 9.74 8.19
N LEU A 87 -5.59 10.62 7.24
CA LEU A 87 -5.81 12.06 7.38
C LEU A 87 -7.29 12.38 7.62
N ARG A 88 -8.21 11.78 6.84
CA ARG A 88 -9.64 11.96 7.07
C ARG A 88 -10.09 11.50 8.47
N ALA A 89 -9.60 10.35 8.94
CA ALA A 89 -9.91 9.88 10.29
C ALA A 89 -9.32 10.79 11.39
N LEU A 90 -8.21 11.47 11.12
CA LEU A 90 -7.62 12.45 12.03
C LEU A 90 -8.43 13.75 12.07
N ASP A 91 -8.97 14.22 10.93
CA ASP A 91 -9.90 15.36 10.88
C ASP A 91 -11.13 15.14 11.79
N GLU A 92 -11.61 13.90 11.89
CA GLU A 92 -12.75 13.55 12.75
C GLU A 92 -12.39 13.52 14.25
N ARG A 93 -11.11 13.32 14.59
CA ARG A 93 -10.63 13.22 15.97
C ARG A 93 -10.13 14.54 16.54
N ILE A 94 -9.64 15.44 15.67
CA ILE A 94 -9.00 16.68 16.08
C ILE A 94 -10.08 17.76 16.34
N PRO A 95 -10.13 18.34 17.55
CA PRO A 95 -11.14 19.36 17.87
C PRO A 95 -10.77 20.76 17.35
N ASP A 96 -9.50 21.01 17.00
CA ASP A 96 -9.06 22.31 16.51
C ASP A 96 -9.50 22.57 15.07
N ASP A 97 -10.24 23.65 14.85
CA ASP A 97 -10.84 24.01 13.56
C ASP A 97 -9.77 24.37 12.50
N ALA A 98 -8.67 25.03 12.90
CA ALA A 98 -7.64 25.47 11.97
C ALA A 98 -6.79 24.29 11.47
N LEU A 99 -6.45 23.38 12.38
CA LEU A 99 -5.74 22.15 12.09
C LEU A 99 -6.60 21.23 11.22
N SER A 100 -7.88 21.06 11.57
CA SER A 100 -8.85 20.31 10.75
C SER A 100 -8.96 20.89 9.33
N ALA A 101 -9.06 22.22 9.19
CA ALA A 101 -9.04 22.87 7.88
C ALA A 101 -7.77 22.58 7.07
N ALA A 102 -6.60 22.55 7.73
CA ALA A 102 -5.34 22.18 7.08
C ALA A 102 -5.32 20.70 6.66
N ILE A 103 -5.84 19.79 7.49
CA ILE A 103 -5.95 18.36 7.16
C ILE A 103 -6.84 18.14 5.95
N ARG A 104 -7.99 18.82 5.87
CA ARG A 104 -8.88 18.75 4.70
C ARG A 104 -8.21 19.21 3.41
N ARG A 105 -7.36 20.24 3.48
CA ARG A 105 -6.55 20.69 2.35
C ARG A 105 -5.52 19.65 1.93
N MET A 106 -4.80 19.05 2.88
CA MET A 106 -3.88 17.93 2.63
C MET A 106 -4.61 16.74 1.99
N GLU A 107 -5.80 16.41 2.48
CA GLU A 107 -6.63 15.33 1.96
C GLU A 107 -7.09 15.59 0.51
N ALA A 108 -7.53 16.82 0.23
CA ALA A 108 -7.92 17.25 -1.11
C ALA A 108 -6.72 17.21 -2.09
N ALA A 109 -5.54 17.64 -1.63
CA ALA A 109 -4.31 17.53 -2.42
C ALA A 109 -3.97 16.06 -2.73
N CYS A 110 -4.08 15.16 -1.74
CA CYS A 110 -3.88 13.72 -1.96
C CYS A 110 -4.89 13.13 -2.97
N ASP A 111 -6.16 13.54 -2.92
CA ASP A 111 -7.18 13.11 -3.90
C ASP A 111 -6.85 13.59 -5.32
N GLY A 112 -6.36 14.82 -5.45
CA GLY A 112 -5.84 15.35 -6.71
C GLY A 112 -4.65 14.56 -7.24
N ILE A 113 -3.70 14.21 -6.37
CA ILE A 113 -2.50 13.42 -6.72
C ILE A 113 -2.91 12.02 -7.21
N LEU A 114 -3.82 11.34 -6.49
CA LEU A 114 -4.38 10.04 -6.89
C LEU A 114 -5.03 10.12 -8.28
N THR A 115 -5.87 11.12 -8.48
CA THR A 115 -6.57 11.33 -9.76
C THR A 115 -5.60 11.57 -10.92
N GLN A 116 -4.53 12.34 -10.67
CA GLN A 116 -3.55 12.64 -11.70
C GLN A 116 -2.66 11.44 -12.03
N LEU A 117 -2.26 10.66 -11.02
CA LEU A 117 -1.49 9.43 -11.21
C LEU A 117 -2.31 8.29 -11.85
N GLU A 118 -3.62 8.24 -11.62
CA GLU A 118 -4.49 7.30 -12.35
C GLU A 118 -4.55 7.64 -13.85
N LYS A 119 -4.55 8.93 -14.20
CA LYS A 119 -4.56 9.39 -15.60
C LYS A 119 -3.19 9.24 -16.28
N ASP A 120 -2.14 9.57 -15.56
CA ASP A 120 -0.77 9.60 -16.07
C ASP A 120 0.18 8.90 -15.07
N PRO A 121 0.29 7.56 -15.15
CA PRO A 121 1.14 6.81 -14.24
C PRO A 121 2.64 7.08 -14.47
N ASP A 122 3.05 7.78 -15.55
CA ASP A 122 4.48 8.08 -15.82
C ASP A 122 5.05 9.11 -14.85
N LYS A 123 4.17 9.84 -14.15
CA LYS A 123 4.53 10.80 -13.11
C LYS A 123 4.76 10.15 -11.74
N ALA A 124 4.56 8.84 -11.61
CA ALA A 124 4.77 8.12 -10.36
C ALA A 124 6.15 8.37 -9.69
N PRO A 125 7.27 8.41 -10.43
CA PRO A 125 8.58 8.71 -9.84
C PRO A 125 8.68 10.08 -9.19
N GLN A 126 7.92 11.07 -9.67
CA GLN A 126 7.96 12.45 -9.16
C GLN A 126 7.32 12.56 -7.76
N VAL A 127 6.32 11.73 -7.47
CA VAL A 127 5.59 11.73 -6.18
C VAL A 127 6.19 10.74 -5.19
N ARG A 128 7.10 9.86 -5.62
CA ARG A 128 7.61 8.75 -4.81
C ARG A 128 8.20 9.18 -3.47
N ARG A 129 8.91 10.32 -3.42
CA ARG A 129 9.47 10.85 -2.17
C ARG A 129 8.38 11.36 -1.23
N PHE A 130 7.40 12.05 -1.77
CA PHE A 130 6.19 12.48 -1.05
C PHE A 130 5.48 11.28 -0.42
N THR A 131 5.20 10.24 -1.19
CA THR A 131 4.50 9.05 -0.68
C THR A 131 5.30 8.30 0.38
N ASN A 132 6.62 8.16 0.21
CA ASN A 132 7.42 7.30 1.09
C ASN A 132 7.92 7.98 2.36
N HIS A 133 8.03 9.30 2.36
CA HIS A 133 8.61 10.05 3.46
C HIS A 133 7.65 11.11 3.99
N TYR A 134 7.22 12.07 3.17
CA TYR A 134 6.54 13.25 3.69
C TYR A 134 5.08 13.02 4.10
N LEU A 135 4.32 12.26 3.31
CA LEU A 135 2.93 11.92 3.60
C LEU A 135 2.78 11.11 4.92
N PRO A 136 3.49 9.98 5.11
CA PRO A 136 3.37 9.21 6.35
C PRO A 136 3.90 9.99 7.55
N ASP A 137 4.87 10.86 7.36
CA ASP A 137 5.42 11.73 8.39
C ASP A 137 4.40 12.78 8.87
N ALA A 138 3.67 13.41 7.95
CA ALA A 138 2.56 14.30 8.32
C ALA A 138 1.47 13.56 9.11
N VAL A 139 1.10 12.36 8.68
CA VAL A 139 0.13 11.52 9.40
C VAL A 139 0.60 11.20 10.82
N LYS A 140 1.89 10.88 11.01
CA LYS A 140 2.45 10.60 12.36
C LYS A 140 2.36 11.82 13.28
N ILE A 141 2.73 13.00 12.80
CA ILE A 141 2.69 14.25 13.59
C ILE A 141 1.25 14.55 14.02
N LEU A 142 0.30 14.46 13.09
CA LEU A 142 -1.11 14.70 13.36
C LEU A 142 -1.71 13.63 14.29
N THR A 143 -1.28 12.38 14.17
CA THR A 143 -1.67 11.30 15.10
C THR A 143 -1.17 11.59 16.51
N LEU A 144 0.09 12.01 16.65
CA LEU A 144 0.66 12.38 17.94
C LEU A 144 -0.15 13.52 18.58
N TYR A 145 -0.48 14.55 17.81
CA TYR A 145 -1.33 15.65 18.27
C TYR A 145 -2.70 15.14 18.76
N ALA A 146 -3.39 14.33 17.95
CA ALA A 146 -4.70 13.78 18.31
C ALA A 146 -4.62 12.92 19.60
N ASP A 147 -3.60 12.08 19.74
CA ASP A 147 -3.41 11.25 20.94
C ASP A 147 -3.10 12.09 22.19
N MET A 148 -2.37 13.19 22.04
CA MET A 148 -2.09 14.14 23.11
C MET A 148 -3.34 14.90 23.56
N GLU A 149 -4.23 15.25 22.64
CA GLU A 149 -5.54 15.85 22.94
C GLU A 149 -6.46 14.86 23.68
N GLU A 150 -6.55 13.61 23.19
CA GLU A 150 -7.40 12.57 23.81
C GLU A 150 -6.93 12.16 25.21
N THR A 151 -5.61 12.04 25.41
CA THR A 151 -5.03 11.60 26.69
C THR A 151 -4.97 12.75 27.72
N GLY A 152 -5.15 14.00 27.28
CA GLY A 152 -5.10 15.17 28.16
C GLY A 152 -3.71 15.41 28.78
N VAL A 153 -2.64 15.04 28.06
CA VAL A 153 -1.26 15.20 28.54
C VAL A 153 -0.94 16.69 28.63
N SER A 154 -1.00 17.23 29.84
CA SER A 154 -0.71 18.64 30.12
C SER A 154 0.69 18.77 30.71
N GLY A 155 1.58 19.44 29.97
CA GLY A 155 2.94 19.80 30.40
C GLY A 155 3.53 20.83 29.44
N GLU A 156 4.50 21.62 29.88
CA GLU A 156 5.10 22.70 29.07
C GLU A 156 5.60 22.21 27.71
N ASN A 157 6.17 21.00 27.66
CA ASN A 157 6.62 20.38 26.41
C ASN A 157 5.47 19.92 25.50
N ALA A 158 4.32 19.52 26.07
CA ALA A 158 3.16 19.09 25.30
C ALA A 158 2.46 20.28 24.61
N GLU A 159 2.32 21.39 25.34
CA GLU A 159 1.75 22.63 24.81
C GLU A 159 2.63 23.25 23.72
N GLU A 160 3.96 23.20 23.87
CA GLU A 160 4.87 23.67 22.82
C GLU A 160 4.76 22.82 21.55
N VAL A 161 4.67 21.49 21.67
CA VAL A 161 4.46 20.60 20.52
C VAL A 161 3.12 20.89 19.83
N ARG A 162 2.03 21.05 20.59
CA ARG A 162 0.71 21.42 20.05
C ARG A 162 0.79 22.71 19.23
N ARG A 163 1.36 23.76 19.81
CA ARG A 163 1.51 25.06 19.15
C ARG A 163 2.36 24.97 17.88
N GLN A 164 3.42 24.16 17.88
CA GLN A 164 4.24 23.94 16.70
C GLN A 164 3.47 23.20 15.59
N VAL A 165 2.67 22.19 15.93
CA VAL A 165 1.84 21.49 14.95
C VAL A 165 0.80 22.44 14.35
N GLU A 166 0.07 23.18 15.17
CA GLU A 166 -0.93 24.16 14.73
C GLU A 166 -0.34 25.26 13.85
N ALA A 167 0.79 25.84 14.26
CA ALA A 167 1.44 26.92 13.51
C ALA A 167 1.94 26.48 12.13
N ASN A 168 2.36 25.22 12.01
CA ASN A 168 2.97 24.72 10.78
C ASN A 168 2.01 23.91 9.91
N ALA A 169 0.86 23.47 10.42
CA ALA A 169 -0.10 22.68 9.65
C ALA A 169 -0.53 23.37 8.35
N ALA A 170 -0.70 24.70 8.37
CA ALA A 170 -0.99 25.48 7.17
C ALA A 170 0.16 25.46 6.14
N VAL A 171 1.41 25.47 6.60
CA VAL A 171 2.60 25.37 5.74
C VAL A 171 2.70 23.98 5.12
N ILE A 172 2.46 22.94 5.91
CA ILE A 172 2.42 21.55 5.44
C ILE A 172 1.33 21.36 4.38
N ALA A 173 0.13 21.89 4.62
CA ALA A 173 -0.96 21.82 3.65
C ALA A 173 -0.60 22.52 2.33
N THR A 174 0.08 23.67 2.41
CA THR A 174 0.57 24.39 1.24
C THR A 174 1.63 23.59 0.48
N ALA A 175 2.52 22.87 1.18
CA ALA A 175 3.49 21.99 0.51
C ALA A 175 2.83 20.82 -0.24
N PHE A 176 1.74 20.27 0.32
CA PHE A 176 0.95 19.23 -0.35
C PHE A 176 0.26 19.76 -1.62
N GLU A 177 -0.29 20.98 -1.57
CA GLU A 177 -0.88 21.65 -2.73
C GLU A 177 0.18 21.95 -3.80
N ASN A 178 1.35 22.46 -3.41
CA ASN A 178 2.46 22.67 -4.34
C ASN A 178 2.93 21.36 -4.98
N GLN A 179 2.92 20.25 -4.23
CA GLN A 179 3.22 18.92 -4.76
C GLN A 179 2.17 18.43 -5.77
N LEU A 180 0.90 18.77 -5.58
CA LEU A 180 -0.15 18.51 -6.57
C LEU A 180 0.05 19.38 -7.82
N ASP A 181 0.33 20.67 -7.64
CA ASP A 181 0.50 21.63 -8.74
C ASP A 181 1.71 21.30 -9.63
N SER A 182 2.78 20.75 -9.05
CA SER A 182 3.93 20.29 -9.84
C SER A 182 3.57 19.12 -10.76
N LEU A 183 2.61 18.27 -10.38
CA LEU A 183 2.12 17.20 -11.26
C LEU A 183 1.29 17.73 -12.43
N TYR A 184 0.70 18.91 -12.31
CA TYR A 184 0.05 19.58 -13.44
C TYR A 184 1.04 20.35 -14.32
N SER A 185 2.16 20.77 -13.75
CA SER A 185 3.22 21.48 -14.46
C SER A 185 4.14 20.50 -15.19
N ALA A 186 4.60 20.87 -16.40
CA ALA A 186 5.62 20.09 -17.11
C ALA A 186 7.04 20.29 -16.54
N ALA A 187 7.20 21.24 -15.62
CA ALA A 187 8.44 21.54 -14.95
C ALA A 187 8.51 20.77 -13.62
N ALA A 188 9.55 19.95 -13.46
CA ALA A 188 9.99 19.49 -12.15
C ALA A 188 10.51 20.73 -11.39
N LEU A 189 9.61 21.46 -10.74
CA LEU A 189 9.99 22.47 -9.77
C LEU A 189 10.63 21.73 -8.60
N ASP A 190 11.83 22.18 -8.21
CA ASP A 190 12.60 21.61 -7.10
C ASP A 190 11.87 21.90 -5.78
N LEU A 191 10.91 21.03 -5.45
CA LEU A 191 9.96 21.12 -4.32
C LEU A 191 10.59 20.73 -2.97
N ASP A 192 11.89 20.44 -2.97
CA ASP A 192 12.59 19.96 -1.78
C ASP A 192 12.63 21.00 -0.64
N ALA A 193 12.55 22.30 -0.96
CA ALA A 193 12.64 23.37 0.04
C ALA A 193 11.44 23.44 1.00
N ASP A 194 10.20 23.32 0.50
CA ASP A 194 9.00 23.44 1.33
C ASP A 194 8.73 22.17 2.14
N LEU A 195 9.14 21.01 1.62
CA LEU A 195 9.01 19.71 2.30
C LEU A 195 10.13 19.46 3.33
N GLU A 196 11.27 20.14 3.24
CA GLU A 196 12.31 20.12 4.29
C GLU A 196 11.83 20.72 5.62
N VAL A 197 10.89 21.67 5.61
CA VAL A 197 10.30 22.26 6.83
C VAL A 197 9.63 21.18 7.68
N LEU A 198 8.90 20.26 7.04
CA LEU A 198 8.22 19.14 7.67
C LEU A 198 9.23 18.19 8.36
N LYS A 199 10.36 17.95 7.69
CA LYS A 199 11.48 17.14 8.22
C LYS A 199 12.20 17.83 9.37
N GLY A 200 12.32 19.16 9.32
CA GLY A 200 12.89 19.97 10.39
C GLY A 200 12.09 19.87 11.69
N MET A 201 10.76 19.91 11.60
CA MET A 201 9.87 19.74 12.75
C MET A 201 10.00 18.34 13.38
N LEU A 202 10.02 17.29 12.55
CA LEU A 202 10.15 15.90 13.02
C LEU A 202 11.48 15.62 13.72
N LYS A 203 12.59 16.16 13.18
CA LYS A 203 13.90 16.07 13.82
C LYS A 203 13.96 16.84 15.13
N GLY A 204 13.31 18.00 15.20
CA GLY A 204 13.19 18.79 16.44
C GLY A 204 12.42 18.06 17.54
N GLN A 205 11.57 17.10 17.17
CA GLN A 205 10.71 16.34 18.09
C GLN A 205 11.28 14.95 18.46
N GLY A 206 12.46 14.57 17.94
CA GLY A 206 13.07 13.26 18.21
C GLY A 206 12.33 12.06 17.60
N LEU A 207 11.48 12.31 16.60
CA LEU A 207 10.60 11.30 15.99
C LEU A 207 11.17 10.65 14.72
N VAL A 208 12.31 11.16 14.24
CA VAL A 208 13.04 10.62 13.09
C VAL A 208 14.53 10.69 13.39
N GLU A 209 15.14 9.56 13.72
CA GLU A 209 16.60 9.35 13.67
C GLU A 209 17.06 9.17 12.22
#